data_AF-A0A956Q931-F1
#
_entry.id   AF-A0A956Q931-F1
#
_cell.length_a   1.000
_cell.length_b   1.000
_cell.length_c   1.000
_cell.angle_alpha   90.00
_cell.angle_beta   90.00
_cell.angle_gamma   90.00
#
_symmetry.space_group_name_H-M   'P 1'
#
loop_
_entity.id
_entity.type
_entity.pdbx_description
1 polymer ?
#
loop_
_entity_poly.entity_id
_entity_poly.type
_entity_poly.pdbx_seq_one_letter_code
_entity_poly.pdbx_strand_id
1 'polypeptide(L)'
;MIAELPLHYRTPDRWAEQALESVVELLNDHAHLERKAASNALELLNRWPDPEPPERWVTNLASVARDETDHLFMIARLLKARGGSLSKMHRNDYARSLRDLVRRGQGPLELIDRLLVSALIELRSCERFEILSRCCRDPELARVYRSLWGSEHGHYKLFLSLAEDLAPADQVESRWQEMLRSEAEVIKSQPPGSTLHSSLGGD
;
A
#
# COMPACT_ATOMS: atom_id res chain seq x y z
N MET A 1 -7.73 -13.52 16.44
CA MET A 1 -6.27 -13.42 16.23
C MET A 1 -6.04 -13.17 14.77
N ILE A 2 -5.34 -12.10 14.43
CA ILE A 2 -5.04 -11.75 13.04
C ILE A 2 -3.84 -12.56 12.60
N ALA A 3 -3.81 -12.93 11.32
CA ALA A 3 -2.66 -13.59 10.73
C ALA A 3 -1.41 -12.74 10.99
N GLU A 4 -0.35 -13.36 11.47
CA GLU A 4 0.90 -12.67 11.74
C GLU A 4 1.46 -12.08 10.44
N LEU A 5 1.31 -10.76 10.23
CA LEU A 5 1.85 -10.09 9.04
C LEU A 5 3.39 -10.09 9.12
N PRO A 6 4.15 -10.35 8.04
CA PRO A 6 5.60 -10.52 8.10
C PRO A 6 6.41 -9.21 8.25
N LEU A 7 5.77 -8.11 8.68
CA LEU A 7 6.43 -6.81 8.85
C LEU A 7 7.46 -6.84 9.99
N HIS A 8 8.67 -6.31 9.72
CA HIS A 8 9.75 -6.22 10.71
C HIS A 8 9.61 -5.04 11.67
N TYR A 9 8.78 -4.07 11.34
CA TYR A 9 8.35 -3.02 12.26
C TYR A 9 6.84 -3.10 12.46
N ARG A 10 6.39 -3.19 13.71
CA ARG A 10 4.98 -3.17 14.08
C ARG A 10 4.55 -1.75 14.36
N THR A 11 3.53 -1.24 13.67
CA THR A 11 2.95 0.07 14.00
C THR A 11 2.27 -0.03 15.37
N PRO A 12 2.67 0.76 16.38
CA PRO A 12 2.02 0.71 17.69
C PRO A 12 0.72 1.53 17.67
N ASP A 13 -0.25 1.16 18.51
CA ASP A 13 -1.61 1.72 18.55
C ASP A 13 -1.63 3.25 18.65
N ARG A 14 -0.69 3.81 19.42
CA ARG A 14 -0.54 5.26 19.61
C ARG A 14 -0.31 6.02 18.30
N TRP A 15 0.18 5.37 17.23
CA TRP A 15 0.26 5.98 15.91
C TRP A 15 -1.11 6.44 15.41
N ALA A 16 -2.16 5.67 15.68
CA ALA A 16 -3.50 6.02 15.23
C ALA A 16 -4.05 7.29 15.90
N GLU A 17 -3.61 7.61 17.12
CA GLU A 17 -3.98 8.88 17.77
C GLU A 17 -3.50 10.07 16.93
N GLN A 18 -2.21 10.04 16.54
CA GLN A 18 -1.60 11.06 15.67
C GLN A 18 -2.20 11.06 14.25
N ALA A 19 -2.40 9.87 13.67
CA ALA A 19 -2.95 9.74 12.33
C ALA A 19 -4.39 10.30 12.23
N LEU A 20 -5.16 10.21 13.32
CA LEU A 20 -6.55 10.67 13.41
C LEU A 20 -6.69 12.13 13.89
N GLU A 21 -5.61 12.85 14.21
CA GLU A 21 -5.66 14.27 14.60
C GLU A 21 -6.35 15.13 13.53
N SER A 22 -6.02 14.89 12.26
CA SER A 22 -6.68 15.50 11.11
C SER A 22 -7.25 14.42 10.18
N VAL A 23 -8.48 13.99 10.45
CA VAL A 23 -9.19 13.00 9.62
C VAL A 23 -9.33 13.46 8.16
N VAL A 24 -9.47 14.76 7.92
CA VAL A 24 -9.57 15.31 6.55
C VAL A 24 -8.24 15.15 5.80
N GLU A 25 -7.10 15.38 6.46
CA GLU A 25 -5.79 15.16 5.86
C GLU A 25 -5.54 13.68 5.59
N LEU A 26 -5.87 12.81 6.55
CA LEU A 26 -5.74 11.36 6.40
C LEU A 26 -6.56 10.84 5.23
N LEU A 27 -7.82 11.25 5.11
CA LEU A 27 -8.69 10.84 3.99
C LEU A 27 -8.22 11.41 2.65
N ASN A 28 -7.64 12.62 2.62
CA ASN A 28 -7.07 13.19 1.40
C ASN A 28 -5.83 12.42 0.95
N ASP A 29 -4.91 12.12 1.87
CA ASP A 29 -3.74 11.26 1.62
C ASP A 29 -4.19 9.88 1.11
N HIS A 30 -5.11 9.23 1.83
CA HIS A 30 -5.65 7.93 1.46
C HIS A 30 -6.27 7.93 0.07
N ALA A 31 -7.11 8.90 -0.28
CA ALA A 31 -7.66 9.01 -1.63
C ALA A 31 -6.55 9.13 -2.69
N HIS A 32 -5.43 9.79 -2.39
CA HIS A 32 -4.32 9.81 -3.33
C HIS A 32 -3.57 8.48 -3.41
N LEU A 33 -3.54 7.68 -2.36
CA LEU A 33 -2.92 6.36 -2.35
C LEU A 33 -3.70 5.41 -3.24
N GLU A 34 -5.03 5.33 -3.10
CA GLU A 34 -5.86 4.43 -3.93
C GLU A 34 -5.74 4.78 -5.40
N ARG A 35 -5.78 6.09 -5.72
CA ARG A 35 -5.57 6.55 -7.10
C ARG A 35 -4.20 6.13 -7.65
N LYS A 36 -3.15 6.18 -6.83
CA LYS A 36 -1.79 5.80 -7.23
C LYS A 36 -1.65 4.29 -7.34
N ALA A 37 -2.29 3.51 -6.47
CA ALA A 37 -2.34 2.05 -6.52
C ALA A 37 -3.03 1.58 -7.81
N ALA A 38 -4.21 2.12 -8.13
CA ALA A 38 -4.91 1.87 -9.38
C ALA A 38 -4.04 2.18 -10.61
N SER A 39 -3.40 3.36 -10.61
CA SER A 39 -2.53 3.79 -11.71
C SER A 39 -1.30 2.88 -11.85
N ASN A 40 -0.72 2.44 -10.73
CA ASN A 40 0.43 1.54 -10.72
C ASN A 40 0.08 0.15 -11.26
N ALA A 41 -1.08 -0.40 -10.88
CA ALA A 41 -1.56 -1.67 -11.41
C ALA A 41 -1.74 -1.63 -12.94
N LEU A 42 -2.31 -0.55 -13.47
CA LEU A 42 -2.42 -0.34 -14.93
C LEU A 42 -1.04 -0.17 -15.60
N GLU A 43 -0.11 0.54 -14.96
CA GLU A 43 1.24 0.70 -15.50
C GLU A 43 2.02 -0.61 -15.54
N LEU A 44 1.80 -1.51 -14.57
CA LEU A 44 2.43 -2.85 -14.57
C LEU A 44 1.99 -3.69 -15.78
N LEU A 45 0.81 -3.48 -16.35
CA LEU A 45 0.41 -4.15 -17.61
C LEU A 45 1.38 -3.83 -18.75
N ASN A 46 1.91 -2.60 -18.79
CA ASN A 46 2.87 -2.16 -19.82
C ASN A 46 4.30 -2.67 -19.57
N ARG A 47 4.55 -3.34 -18.44
CA ARG A 47 5.88 -3.77 -18.01
C ARG A 47 6.16 -5.24 -18.26
N TRP A 48 5.18 -6.00 -18.74
CA TRP A 48 5.41 -7.38 -19.16
C TRP A 48 6.45 -7.40 -20.30
N PRO A 49 7.46 -8.29 -20.27
CA PRO A 49 8.57 -8.25 -21.22
C PRO A 49 8.20 -8.67 -22.64
N ASP A 50 7.21 -9.56 -22.79
CA ASP A 50 6.82 -10.12 -24.09
C ASP A 50 5.62 -9.39 -24.71
N PRO A 51 5.39 -9.50 -26.04
CA PRO A 51 4.23 -8.90 -26.69
C PRO A 51 2.88 -9.42 -26.18
N GLU A 52 2.84 -10.66 -25.69
CA GLU A 52 1.63 -11.33 -25.21
C GLU A 52 1.78 -11.68 -23.72
N PRO A 53 1.21 -10.87 -22.80
CA PRO A 53 1.20 -11.21 -21.39
C PRO A 53 0.25 -12.39 -21.09
N PRO A 54 0.55 -13.23 -20.08
CA PRO A 54 -0.36 -14.26 -19.61
C PRO A 54 -1.71 -13.67 -19.19
N GLU A 55 -2.80 -14.39 -19.45
CA GLU A 55 -4.16 -13.95 -19.08
C GLU A 55 -4.27 -13.63 -17.58
N ARG A 56 -3.64 -14.45 -16.73
CA ARG A 56 -3.58 -14.23 -15.28
C ARG A 56 -2.93 -12.89 -14.91
N TRP A 57 -1.88 -12.46 -15.62
CA TRP A 57 -1.24 -11.16 -15.39
C TRP A 57 -2.22 -10.01 -15.65
N VAL A 58 -2.89 -10.07 -16.80
CA VAL A 58 -3.84 -9.04 -17.25
C VAL A 58 -5.03 -8.96 -16.31
N THR A 59 -5.68 -10.10 -16.05
CA THR A 59 -6.91 -10.17 -15.24
C THR A 59 -6.66 -9.78 -13.78
N ASN A 60 -5.55 -10.19 -13.18
CA ASN A 60 -5.21 -9.86 -11.81
C ASN A 60 -4.93 -8.36 -11.64
N LEU A 61 -4.07 -7.77 -12.47
CA LEU A 61 -3.75 -6.34 -12.38
C LEU A 61 -4.95 -5.45 -12.72
N ALA A 62 -5.78 -5.85 -13.68
CA ALA A 62 -7.03 -5.16 -13.97
C ALA A 62 -8.02 -5.23 -12.78
N SER A 63 -8.08 -6.36 -12.08
CA SER A 63 -8.91 -6.51 -10.87
C SER A 63 -8.43 -5.58 -9.76
N VAL A 64 -7.11 -5.53 -9.49
CA VAL A 64 -6.54 -4.58 -8.51
C VAL A 64 -6.89 -3.15 -8.90
N ALA A 65 -6.67 -2.75 -10.15
CA ALA A 65 -6.99 -1.40 -10.60
C ALA A 65 -8.46 -1.01 -10.41
N ARG A 66 -9.37 -1.97 -10.63
CA ARG A 66 -10.81 -1.78 -10.39
C ARG A 66 -11.10 -1.60 -8.91
N ASP A 67 -10.62 -2.53 -8.08
CA ASP A 67 -10.86 -2.50 -6.63
C ASP A 67 -10.33 -1.19 -6.01
N GLU A 68 -9.13 -0.75 -6.42
CA GLU A 68 -8.55 0.52 -5.98
C GLU A 68 -9.32 1.76 -6.45
N THR A 69 -9.97 1.68 -7.61
CA THR A 69 -10.87 2.75 -8.07
C THR A 69 -12.15 2.80 -7.24
N ASP A 70 -12.65 1.65 -6.81
CA ASP A 70 -13.80 1.56 -5.90
C ASP A 70 -13.44 2.07 -4.50
N HIS A 71 -12.25 1.73 -3.98
CA HIS A 71 -11.71 2.30 -2.74
C HIS A 71 -11.59 3.83 -2.84
N LEU A 72 -10.98 4.35 -3.91
CA LEU A 72 -10.88 5.77 -4.18
C LEU A 72 -12.25 6.46 -4.12
N PHE A 73 -13.25 5.89 -4.80
CA PHE A 73 -14.60 6.45 -4.81
C PHE A 73 -15.19 6.51 -3.39
N MET A 74 -15.05 5.44 -2.61
CA MET A 74 -15.52 5.37 -1.23
C MET A 74 -14.84 6.44 -0.34
N ILE A 75 -13.50 6.53 -0.37
CA ILE A 75 -12.74 7.48 0.44
C ILE A 75 -13.01 8.93 0.02
N ALA A 76 -13.12 9.21 -1.28
CA ALA A 76 -13.44 10.55 -1.78
C ALA A 76 -14.81 11.03 -1.30
N ARG A 77 -15.81 10.13 -1.17
CA ARG A 77 -17.12 10.48 -0.60
C ARG A 77 -17.02 10.82 0.89
N LEU A 78 -16.26 10.05 1.66
CA LEU A 78 -16.05 10.32 3.09
C LEU A 78 -15.32 11.65 3.30
N LEU A 79 -14.28 11.90 2.49
CA LEU A 79 -13.52 13.15 2.48
C LEU A 79 -14.46 14.33 2.23
N LYS A 80 -15.30 14.25 1.19
CA LYS A 80 -16.24 15.31 0.84
C LYS A 80 -17.30 15.54 1.92
N ALA A 81 -17.84 14.47 2.51
CA ALA A 81 -18.83 14.54 3.58
C ALA A 81 -18.29 15.24 4.84
N ARG A 82 -16.96 15.19 5.05
CA ARG A 82 -16.25 15.84 6.16
C ARG A 82 -15.69 17.21 5.80
N GLY A 83 -16.14 17.81 4.69
CA GLY A 83 -15.74 19.16 4.26
C GLY A 83 -14.41 19.23 3.51
N GLY A 84 -13.75 18.10 3.27
CA GLY A 84 -12.51 18.03 2.50
C GLY A 84 -12.73 18.03 0.99
N SER A 85 -11.63 18.13 0.24
CA SER A 85 -11.59 17.88 -1.20
C SER A 85 -10.25 17.30 -1.60
N LEU A 86 -10.23 16.52 -2.69
CA LEU A 86 -9.01 15.93 -3.20
C LEU A 86 -8.06 17.04 -3.65
N SER A 87 -6.91 17.13 -3.00
CA SER A 87 -5.90 18.14 -3.32
C SER A 87 -5.28 17.91 -4.71
N LYS A 88 -4.70 18.97 -5.31
CA LYS A 88 -4.06 18.84 -6.63
C LYS A 88 -2.75 18.05 -6.56
N MET A 89 -1.97 18.26 -5.51
CA MET A 89 -0.62 17.72 -5.38
C MET A 89 -0.55 16.84 -4.14
N HIS A 90 0.05 15.66 -4.30
CA HIS A 90 0.29 14.74 -3.20
C HIS A 90 1.67 14.10 -3.29
N ARG A 91 2.46 14.31 -2.24
CA ARG A 91 3.79 13.72 -2.08
C ARG A 91 3.69 12.52 -1.14
N ASN A 92 4.01 11.34 -1.65
CA ASN A 92 4.21 10.15 -0.83
C ASN A 92 5.72 9.84 -0.85
N ASP A 93 6.41 10.14 0.25
CA ASP A 93 7.84 9.88 0.41
C ASP A 93 8.13 8.43 0.74
N TYR A 94 7.27 7.76 1.51
CA TYR A 94 7.35 6.33 1.79
C TYR A 94 7.43 5.50 0.49
N ALA A 95 6.46 5.65 -0.40
CA ALA A 95 6.45 4.94 -1.69
C ALA A 95 7.58 5.41 -2.63
N ARG A 96 8.17 6.58 -2.41
CA ARG A 96 9.37 7.01 -3.15
C ARG A 96 10.60 6.26 -2.64
N SER A 97 10.83 6.25 -1.33
CA SER A 97 11.94 5.54 -0.70
C SER A 97 11.92 4.04 -1.02
N LEU A 98 10.74 3.41 -1.03
CA LEU A 98 10.64 2.00 -1.47
C LEU A 98 10.99 1.80 -2.95
N ARG A 99 10.62 2.75 -3.82
CA ARG A 99 10.99 2.70 -5.25
C ARG A 99 12.49 2.94 -5.51
N ASP A 100 13.22 3.46 -4.53
CA ASP A 100 14.67 3.58 -4.62
C ASP A 100 15.39 2.23 -4.40
N LEU A 101 14.69 1.23 -3.84
CA LEU A 101 15.19 -0.14 -3.71
C LEU A 101 15.17 -0.92 -5.04
N VAL A 102 14.41 -0.45 -6.02
CA VAL A 102 14.18 -1.15 -7.29
C VAL A 102 15.47 -1.19 -8.13
N ARG A 103 15.86 -2.39 -8.58
CA ARG A 103 16.99 -2.64 -9.50
C ARG A 103 16.68 -2.17 -10.93
N ARG A 104 16.67 -0.86 -11.14
CA ARG A 104 16.34 -0.22 -12.43
C ARG A 104 17.30 -0.66 -13.54
N GLY A 105 16.74 -0.92 -14.72
CA GLY A 105 17.46 -1.34 -15.91
C GLY A 105 17.91 -2.80 -15.91
N GLN A 106 17.51 -3.61 -14.93
CA GLN A 106 17.92 -5.01 -14.80
C GLN A 106 16.86 -6.02 -15.30
N GLY A 107 16.06 -5.61 -16.30
CA GLY A 107 15.09 -6.50 -16.96
C GLY A 107 14.08 -7.11 -15.98
N PRO A 108 13.89 -8.45 -15.97
CA PRO A 108 12.92 -9.12 -15.09
C PRO A 108 13.10 -8.80 -13.59
N LEU A 109 14.33 -8.54 -13.13
CA LEU A 109 14.60 -8.20 -11.73
C LEU A 109 13.97 -6.86 -11.33
N GLU A 110 13.86 -5.91 -12.27
CA GLU A 110 13.17 -4.64 -12.04
C GLU A 110 11.66 -4.87 -11.85
N LEU A 111 11.06 -5.73 -12.67
CA LEU A 111 9.63 -6.03 -12.59
C LEU A 111 9.29 -6.74 -11.28
N ILE A 112 10.09 -7.73 -10.88
CA ILE A 112 9.98 -8.40 -9.59
C ILE A 112 10.04 -7.38 -8.45
N ASP A 113 11.06 -6.50 -8.43
CA ASP A 113 11.18 -5.50 -7.38
C ASP A 113 9.99 -4.54 -7.33
N ARG A 114 9.39 -4.18 -8.48
CA ARG A 114 8.18 -3.33 -8.52
C ARG A 114 6.95 -4.02 -7.95
N LEU A 115 6.79 -5.31 -8.21
CA LEU A 115 5.73 -6.13 -7.61
C LEU A 115 5.92 -6.22 -6.09
N LEU A 116 7.15 -6.49 -5.63
CA LEU A 116 7.46 -6.54 -4.20
C LEU A 116 7.27 -5.19 -3.50
N VAL A 117 7.63 -4.07 -4.13
CA VAL A 117 7.32 -2.73 -3.61
C VAL A 117 5.82 -2.51 -3.49
N SER A 118 5.05 -2.96 -4.48
CA SER A 118 3.58 -2.88 -4.42
C SER A 118 3.06 -3.72 -3.24
N ALA A 119 3.53 -4.95 -3.09
CA ALA A 119 3.18 -5.82 -1.96
C ALA A 119 3.52 -5.19 -0.59
N LEU A 120 4.65 -4.50 -0.43
CA LEU A 120 5.00 -3.80 0.82
C LEU A 120 4.03 -2.67 1.16
N ILE A 121 3.59 -1.91 0.15
CA ILE A 121 2.67 -0.79 0.34
C ILE A 121 1.32 -1.33 0.82
N GLU A 122 0.76 -2.32 0.13
CA GLU A 122 -0.48 -3.01 0.49
C GLU A 122 -0.38 -3.63 1.90
N LEU A 123 0.74 -4.29 2.21
CA LEU A 123 0.95 -4.93 3.51
C LEU A 123 0.98 -3.93 4.67
N ARG A 124 1.63 -2.77 4.48
CA ARG A 124 1.66 -1.71 5.50
C ARG A 124 0.29 -1.02 5.63
N SER A 125 -0.42 -0.81 4.52
CA SER A 125 -1.80 -0.30 4.51
C SER A 125 -2.74 -1.24 5.27
N CYS A 126 -2.65 -2.54 5.00
CA CYS A 126 -3.39 -3.60 5.70
C CYS A 126 -3.23 -3.51 7.23
N GLU A 127 -1.98 -3.47 7.73
CA GLU A 127 -1.71 -3.31 9.17
C GLU A 127 -2.35 -2.02 9.73
N ARG A 128 -2.20 -0.90 9.02
CA ARG A 128 -2.67 0.40 9.51
C ARG A 128 -4.18 0.56 9.46
N PHE A 129 -4.85 -0.02 8.48
CA PHE A 129 -6.31 -0.09 8.45
C PHE A 129 -6.87 -0.90 9.61
N GLU A 130 -6.22 -2.00 9.98
CA GLU A 130 -6.58 -2.74 11.17
C GLU A 130 -6.52 -1.85 12.42
N ILE A 131 -5.40 -1.17 12.64
CA ILE A 131 -5.19 -0.29 13.79
C ILE A 131 -6.21 0.85 13.79
N LEU A 132 -6.43 1.51 12.65
CA LEU A 132 -7.43 2.56 12.51
C LEU A 132 -8.84 2.02 12.81
N SER A 133 -9.17 0.80 12.36
CA SER A 133 -10.50 0.21 12.58
C SER A 133 -10.85 -0.09 14.04
N ARG A 134 -9.84 -0.19 14.91
CA ARG A 134 -10.02 -0.47 16.35
C ARG A 134 -9.75 0.75 17.24
N CYS A 135 -8.89 1.68 16.81
CA CYS A 135 -8.58 2.89 17.56
C CYS A 135 -9.50 4.08 17.20
N CYS A 136 -10.11 4.09 16.02
CA CYS A 136 -10.98 5.17 15.59
C CYS A 136 -12.30 5.19 16.38
N ARG A 137 -12.65 6.36 16.93
CA ARG A 137 -13.90 6.57 17.68
C ARG A 137 -15.12 6.81 16.79
N ASP A 138 -14.91 7.18 15.53
CA ASP A 138 -15.96 7.35 14.53
C ASP A 138 -16.39 5.96 14.00
N PRO A 139 -17.62 5.50 14.29
CA PRO A 139 -18.04 4.15 13.91
C PRO A 139 -18.18 3.94 12.39
N GLU A 140 -18.46 5.01 11.63
CA GLU A 140 -18.53 4.92 10.16
C GLU A 140 -17.12 4.68 9.60
N LEU A 141 -16.17 5.52 10.03
CA LEU A 141 -14.79 5.45 9.57
C LEU A 141 -14.10 4.16 10.00
N ALA A 142 -14.32 3.72 11.25
CA ALA A 142 -13.80 2.45 11.76
C ALA A 142 -14.31 1.25 10.93
N ARG A 143 -15.58 1.28 10.49
CA ARG A 143 -16.15 0.23 9.64
C ARG A 143 -15.53 0.22 8.25
N VAL A 144 -15.29 1.40 7.67
CA VAL A 144 -14.64 1.54 6.36
C VAL A 144 -13.23 0.94 6.38
N TYR A 145 -12.39 1.32 7.36
CA TYR A 145 -11.05 0.75 7.47
C TYR A 145 -11.07 -0.76 7.74
N ARG A 146 -12.04 -1.26 8.51
CA ARG A 146 -12.23 -2.71 8.69
C ARG A 146 -12.55 -3.42 7.39
N SER A 147 -13.37 -2.83 6.52
CA SER A 147 -13.72 -3.45 5.23
C SER A 147 -12.57 -3.46 4.24
N LEU A 148 -11.66 -2.48 4.30
CA LEU A 148 -10.50 -2.39 3.42
C LEU A 148 -9.42 -3.42 3.78
N TRP A 149 -9.30 -3.82 5.05
CA TRP A 149 -8.28 -4.79 5.48
C TRP A 149 -8.22 -6.05 4.61
N GLY A 150 -9.39 -6.59 4.22
CA GLY A 150 -9.48 -7.81 3.44
C GLY A 150 -8.99 -7.67 2.00
N SER A 151 -9.26 -6.54 1.34
CA SER A 151 -8.79 -6.28 -0.02
C SER A 151 -7.28 -6.09 -0.04
N GLU A 152 -6.71 -5.24 0.83
CA GLU A 152 -5.26 -5.04 0.93
C GLU A 152 -4.51 -6.34 1.24
N HIS A 153 -5.09 -7.17 2.13
CA HIS A 153 -4.52 -8.48 2.45
C HIS A 153 -4.50 -9.40 1.22
N GLY A 154 -5.53 -9.32 0.37
CA GLY A 154 -5.57 -10.02 -0.90
C GLY A 154 -4.56 -9.48 -1.90
N HIS A 155 -4.45 -8.16 -2.02
CA HIS A 155 -3.58 -7.48 -2.98
C HIS A 155 -2.09 -7.71 -2.68
N TYR A 156 -1.63 -7.66 -1.43
CA TYR A 156 -0.22 -7.95 -1.16
C TYR A 156 0.14 -9.40 -1.54
N LYS A 157 -0.73 -10.36 -1.24
CA LYS A 157 -0.51 -11.77 -1.60
C LYS A 157 -0.51 -11.96 -3.10
N LEU A 158 -1.39 -11.24 -3.79
CA LEU A 158 -1.46 -11.27 -5.25
C LEU A 158 -0.15 -10.76 -5.87
N PHE A 159 0.37 -9.62 -5.42
CA PHE A 159 1.63 -9.09 -5.91
C PHE A 159 2.83 -10.01 -5.62
N LEU A 160 2.87 -10.65 -4.44
CA LEU A 160 3.88 -11.68 -4.15
C LEU A 160 3.77 -12.87 -5.10
N SER A 161 2.56 -13.39 -5.33
CA SER A 161 2.36 -14.50 -6.25
C SER A 161 2.74 -14.14 -7.69
N LEU A 162 2.47 -12.91 -8.14
CA LEU A 162 2.92 -12.45 -9.46
C LEU A 162 4.45 -12.35 -9.55
N ALA A 163 5.15 -12.06 -8.44
CA ALA A 163 6.62 -12.07 -8.43
C ALA A 163 7.19 -13.50 -8.48
N GLU A 164 6.54 -14.46 -7.81
CA GLU A 164 6.87 -15.90 -7.85
C GLU A 164 6.62 -16.52 -9.24
N ASP A 165 5.68 -15.97 -10.02
CA ASP A 165 5.48 -16.39 -11.42
C ASP A 165 6.69 -15.98 -12.32
N LEU A 166 7.52 -15.03 -11.89
CA LEU A 166 8.63 -14.47 -12.67
C LEU A 166 10.03 -14.98 -12.26
N ALA A 167 10.16 -15.59 -11.08
CA ALA A 167 11.43 -16.07 -10.56
C ALA A 167 11.24 -17.22 -9.56
N PRO A 168 12.28 -18.06 -9.33
CA PRO A 168 12.26 -19.08 -8.29
C PRO A 168 11.84 -18.54 -6.92
N ALA A 169 11.01 -19.31 -6.20
CA ALA A 169 10.41 -18.89 -4.94
C ALA A 169 11.46 -18.51 -3.86
N ASP A 170 12.59 -19.21 -3.81
CA ASP A 170 13.70 -18.92 -2.90
C ASP A 170 14.36 -17.57 -3.20
N GLN A 171 14.47 -17.20 -4.48
CA GLN A 171 14.98 -15.90 -4.91
C GLN A 171 14.00 -14.77 -4.51
N VAL A 172 12.71 -14.98 -4.73
CA VAL A 172 11.67 -14.00 -4.37
C VAL A 172 11.61 -13.83 -2.86
N GLU A 173 11.61 -14.91 -2.09
CA GLU A 173 11.60 -14.88 -0.63
C GLU A 173 12.83 -14.17 -0.07
N SER A 174 14.04 -14.49 -0.58
CA SER A 174 15.26 -13.82 -0.14
C SER A 174 15.20 -12.31 -0.40
N ARG A 175 14.66 -11.89 -1.55
CA ARG A 175 14.52 -10.47 -1.89
C ARG A 175 13.44 -9.80 -1.06
N TRP A 176 12.33 -10.49 -0.80
CA TRP A 176 11.24 -10.03 0.04
C TRP A 176 11.70 -9.74 1.47
N GLN A 177 12.49 -10.64 2.07
CA GLN A 177 13.08 -10.44 3.40
C GLN A 177 14.04 -9.24 3.46
N GLU A 178 14.80 -8.97 2.40
CA GLU A 178 15.63 -7.77 2.30
C GLU A 178 14.78 -6.49 2.25
N MET A 179 13.71 -6.50 1.44
CA MET A 179 12.80 -5.38 1.31
C MET A 179 12.00 -5.13 2.59
N LEU A 180 11.59 -6.16 3.33
CA LEU A 180 10.94 -6.02 4.65
C LEU A 180 11.84 -5.36 5.69
N ARG A 181 13.14 -5.70 5.72
CA ARG A 181 14.12 -5.00 6.57
C ARG A 181 14.26 -3.53 6.18
N SER A 182 14.29 -3.26 4.87
CA SER A 182 14.42 -1.89 4.36
C SER A 182 13.16 -1.06 4.64
N GLU A 183 11.99 -1.65 4.45
CA GLU A 183 10.70 -1.01 4.72
C GLU A 183 10.56 -0.61 6.18
N ALA A 184 11.03 -1.45 7.12
CA ALA A 184 11.01 -1.12 8.54
C ALA A 184 11.78 0.18 8.83
N GLU A 185 12.97 0.37 8.25
CA GLU A 185 13.71 1.63 8.40
C GLU A 185 13.04 2.79 7.68
N VAL A 186 12.51 2.56 6.47
CA VAL A 186 11.81 3.57 5.68
C VAL A 186 10.57 4.08 6.40
N ILE A 187 9.72 3.22 6.97
CA ILE A 187 8.49 3.65 7.65
C ILE A 187 8.79 4.42 8.93
N LYS A 188 9.85 4.03 9.65
CA LYS A 188 10.34 4.74 10.85
C LYS A 188 10.90 6.13 10.50
N SER A 189 11.51 6.30 9.32
CA SER A 189 12.10 7.57 8.90
C SER A 189 11.10 8.58 8.31
N GLN A 190 9.83 8.21 8.14
CA GLN A 190 8.84 9.13 7.57
C GLN A 190 8.56 10.29 8.53
N PRO A 191 8.12 11.46 8.05
CA PRO A 191 7.66 12.52 8.94
C PRO A 191 6.40 12.06 9.70
N PRO A 192 6.23 12.45 10.97
CA PRO A 192 4.97 12.27 11.66
C PRO A 192 3.88 13.16 11.05
N GLY A 193 2.63 12.72 11.13
CA GLY A 193 1.46 13.45 10.66
C GLY A 193 0.24 12.57 10.42
N SER A 194 -0.85 13.20 9.98
CA SER A 194 -2.12 12.56 9.61
C SER A 194 -2.11 12.00 8.19
N THR A 195 -1.19 11.07 7.91
CA THR A 195 -1.12 10.31 6.65
C THR A 195 -0.96 8.82 6.91
N LEU A 196 -1.37 7.98 5.97
CA LEU A 196 -1.36 6.52 6.12
C LEU A 196 0.03 5.94 6.22
N HIS A 197 1.06 6.58 5.70
CA HIS A 197 2.45 6.11 5.75
C HIS A 197 3.37 7.03 6.57
N SER A 198 2.85 7.77 7.56
CA SER A 198 3.65 8.58 8.50
C SER A 198 4.35 7.74 9.58
N SER A 199 5.36 8.29 10.27
CA SER A 199 5.93 7.69 11.49
C SER A 199 5.21 8.18 12.76
N LEU A 200 5.65 7.67 13.91
CA LEU A 200 5.40 8.28 15.21
C LEU A 200 6.46 9.34 15.49
N GLY A 201 6.04 10.54 15.86
CA GLY A 201 7.00 11.58 16.25
C GLY A 201 7.70 11.21 17.55
N GLY A 202 9.04 11.29 17.57
CA GLY A 202 9.83 11.25 18.80
C GLY A 202 10.37 9.88 19.23
N ASP A 203 10.60 8.95 18.30
CA ASP A 203 11.37 7.72 18.53
C ASP A 203 12.87 7.90 18.19
#